data_AF-A0A1V3FI16-F1
#
_entry.id   AF-A0A1V3FI16-F1
#
_cell.length_a   1.000
_cell.length_b   1.000
_cell.length_c   1.000
_cell.angle_alpha   90.00
_cell.angle_beta   90.00
_cell.angle_gamma   90.00
#
_symmetry.space_group_name_H-M   'P 1'
#
loop_
_entity.id
_entity.type
_entity.pdbx_description
1 polymer ?
#
loop_
_entity_poly.entity_id
_entity_poly.type
_entity_poly.pdbx_seq_one_letter_code
_entity_poly.pdbx_strand_id
1 'polypeptide(L)'
;EAVRAEHPDIDPDLVATIPTVHAVELHAATAAFKAAESRMNQARSVVLHGAGTAKTIHDEDGQKVATRSSKPGGRPYLTLTRNYEPAVALPAAA
;
A
#
# COMPACT_ATOMS: atom_id res chain seq x y z
N GLU A 1 -9.02 -13.03 -8.21
CA GLU A 1 -8.66 -14.42 -8.54
C GLU A 1 -9.55 -15.04 -9.63
N ALA A 2 -10.85 -14.71 -9.72
CA ALA A 2 -11.76 -15.25 -10.74
C ALA A 2 -11.32 -15.09 -12.21
N VAL A 3 -10.86 -13.91 -12.63
CA VAL A 3 -10.52 -13.61 -14.04
C VAL A 3 -9.35 -14.46 -14.60
N ARG A 4 -8.38 -14.82 -13.75
CA ARG A 4 -7.23 -15.66 -14.17
C ARG A 4 -7.62 -17.09 -14.50
N ALA A 5 -8.73 -17.59 -13.96
CA ALA A 5 -9.24 -18.93 -14.28
C ALA A 5 -10.06 -18.92 -15.58
N GLU A 6 -10.68 -17.79 -15.93
CA GLU A 6 -11.51 -17.62 -17.13
C GLU A 6 -10.67 -17.35 -18.40
N HIS A 7 -9.47 -16.79 -18.24
CA HIS A 7 -8.58 -16.45 -19.35
C HIS A 7 -7.15 -16.95 -19.07
N PRO A 8 -6.86 -18.24 -19.31
CA PRO A 8 -5.55 -18.83 -19.00
C PRO A 8 -4.42 -18.34 -19.92
N ASP A 9 -4.76 -17.95 -21.15
CA ASP A 9 -3.82 -17.47 -22.17
C ASP A 9 -4.20 -16.08 -22.67
N ILE A 10 -3.18 -15.27 -23.01
CA ILE A 10 -3.34 -13.92 -23.55
C ILE A 10 -2.86 -13.95 -25.00
N ASP A 11 -3.72 -13.58 -25.94
CA ASP A 11 -3.37 -13.39 -27.36
C ASP A 11 -2.73 -11.99 -27.55
N PRO A 12 -1.46 -11.90 -27.99
CA PRO A 12 -0.75 -10.63 -28.11
C PRO A 12 -1.24 -9.73 -29.25
N ASP A 13 -1.92 -10.28 -30.26
CA ASP A 13 -2.37 -9.55 -31.44
C ASP A 13 -3.86 -9.15 -31.36
N LEU A 14 -4.59 -9.70 -30.38
CA LEU A 14 -6.01 -9.44 -30.20
C LEU A 14 -6.26 -8.10 -29.48
N VAL A 15 -7.01 -7.21 -30.13
CA VAL A 15 -7.40 -5.90 -29.56
C VAL A 15 -8.89 -5.89 -29.25
N ALA A 16 -9.23 -5.56 -27.99
CA ALA A 16 -10.62 -5.36 -27.55
C ALA A 16 -10.92 -3.87 -27.37
N THR A 17 -12.17 -3.48 -27.65
CA THR A 17 -12.68 -2.14 -27.34
C THR A 17 -13.62 -2.24 -26.14
N ILE A 18 -13.49 -1.31 -25.19
CA ILE A 18 -14.36 -1.22 -24.01
C ILE A 18 -15.15 0.10 -24.02
N PRO A 19 -16.33 0.14 -23.37
CA PRO A 19 -17.06 1.40 -23.16
C PRO A 19 -16.20 2.45 -22.45
N THR A 20 -16.31 3.71 -22.89
CA THR A 20 -15.56 4.85 -22.33
C THR A 20 -15.74 5.01 -20.82
N VAL A 21 -16.94 4.73 -20.30
CA VAL A 21 -17.23 4.80 -18.86
C VAL A 21 -16.33 3.86 -18.03
N HIS A 22 -16.04 2.66 -18.53
CA HIS A 22 -15.16 1.71 -17.84
C HIS A 22 -13.70 2.11 -17.95
N ALA A 23 -13.29 2.67 -19.09
CA ALA A 23 -11.93 3.21 -19.24
C ALA A 23 -11.68 4.36 -18.26
N VAL A 24 -12.62 5.32 -18.16
CA VAL A 24 -12.53 6.46 -17.23
C VAL A 24 -12.45 5.98 -15.78
N GLU A 25 -13.34 5.06 -15.38
CA GLU A 25 -13.33 4.51 -14.02
C GLU A 25 -12.02 3.79 -13.69
N LEU A 26 -11.52 2.95 -14.61
CA LEU A 26 -10.24 2.25 -14.42
C LEU A 26 -9.09 3.23 -14.22
N HIS A 27 -9.02 4.30 -15.03
CA HIS A 27 -8.00 5.33 -14.89
C HIS A 27 -8.13 6.11 -13.58
N ALA A 28 -9.35 6.48 -13.17
CA ALA A 28 -9.61 7.19 -11.92
C ALA A 28 -9.21 6.34 -10.70
N ALA A 29 -9.65 5.08 -10.66
CA ALA A 29 -9.30 4.14 -9.60
C ALA A 29 -7.79 3.89 -9.53
N THR A 30 -7.13 3.75 -10.69
CA THR A 30 -5.66 3.58 -10.76
C THR A 30 -4.92 4.82 -10.25
N ALA A 31 -5.40 6.02 -10.58
CA ALA A 31 -4.81 7.27 -10.10
C ALA A 31 -4.97 7.42 -8.59
N ALA A 32 -6.16 7.13 -8.05
CA ALA A 32 -6.43 7.14 -6.61
C ALA A 32 -5.54 6.13 -5.87
N PHE A 33 -5.40 4.91 -6.40
CA PHE A 33 -4.52 3.89 -5.83
C PHE A 33 -3.06 4.36 -5.77
N LYS A 34 -2.53 4.92 -6.88
CA LYS A 34 -1.15 5.45 -6.92
C LYS A 34 -0.95 6.61 -5.94
N ALA A 35 -1.93 7.48 -5.79
CA ALA A 35 -1.88 8.56 -4.81
C ALA A 35 -1.85 8.02 -3.37
N ALA A 36 -2.69 7.05 -3.05
CA ALA A 36 -2.72 6.37 -1.75
C ALA A 36 -1.41 5.63 -1.47
N GLU A 37 -0.87 4.91 -2.46
CA GLU A 37 0.42 4.22 -2.35
C GLU A 37 1.58 5.21 -2.11
N SER A 38 1.60 6.33 -2.84
CA SER A 38 2.59 7.38 -2.65
C SER A 38 2.54 7.96 -1.23
N ARG A 39 1.34 8.28 -0.73
CA ARG A 39 1.13 8.74 0.65
C ARG A 39 1.61 7.71 1.67
N MET A 40 1.28 6.43 1.47
CA MET A 40 1.73 5.34 2.34
C MET A 40 3.26 5.24 2.36
N ASN A 41 3.91 5.34 1.21
CA ASN A 41 5.36 5.28 1.11
C ASN A 41 6.04 6.48 1.79
N GLN A 42 5.50 7.68 1.63
CA GLN A 42 5.96 8.87 2.35
C GLN A 42 5.86 8.69 3.88
N ALA A 43 4.70 8.23 4.37
CA ALA A 43 4.51 7.96 5.80
C ALA A 43 5.51 6.91 6.33
N ARG A 44 5.75 5.83 5.57
CA ARG A 44 6.77 4.83 5.92
C ARG A 44 8.16 5.42 5.98
N SER A 45 8.54 6.29 5.04
CA SER A 45 9.84 6.95 5.04
C SER A 45 10.04 7.84 6.27
N VAL A 46 9.02 8.62 6.65
CA VAL A 46 9.06 9.45 7.86
C VAL A 46 9.27 8.58 9.11
N VAL A 47 8.49 7.52 9.26
CA VAL A 47 8.61 6.59 10.41
C VAL A 47 9.97 5.90 10.42
N LEU A 48 10.45 5.41 9.27
CA LEU A 48 11.76 4.75 9.17
C LEU A 48 12.91 5.71 9.50
N HIS A 49 12.81 6.98 9.10
CA HIS A 49 13.79 8.00 9.43
C HIS A 49 13.82 8.29 10.94
N GLY A 50 12.66 8.55 11.56
CA GLY A 50 12.55 8.83 12.98
C GLY A 50 12.95 7.65 13.88
N ALA A 51 12.63 6.42 13.48
CA ALA A 51 12.97 5.21 14.23
C ALA A 51 14.45 4.81 14.17
N GLY A 52 15.27 5.47 13.33
CA GLY A 52 16.69 5.19 13.22
C GLY A 52 16.96 3.74 12.79
N THR A 53 17.63 2.94 13.63
CA THR A 53 17.95 1.52 13.40
C THR A 53 17.04 0.55 14.16
N ALA A 54 16.05 1.04 14.91
CA ALA A 54 15.21 0.22 15.77
C ALA A 54 14.43 -0.86 14.98
N LYS A 55 14.35 -2.06 15.56
CA LYS A 55 13.60 -3.18 14.99
C LYS A 55 12.10 -3.06 15.25
N THR A 56 11.71 -2.62 16.44
CA THR A 56 10.32 -2.48 16.86
C THR A 56 10.01 -1.01 17.09
N ILE A 57 8.86 -0.56 16.60
CA ILE A 57 8.40 0.82 16.72
C ILE A 57 7.16 0.82 17.60
N HIS A 58 7.22 1.58 18.68
CA HIS A 58 6.08 1.88 19.54
C HIS A 58 5.63 3.32 19.30
N ASP A 59 4.37 3.61 19.61
CA ASP A 59 3.88 4.97 19.71
C ASP A 59 4.26 5.58 21.08
N GLU A 60 3.77 6.80 21.34
CA GLU A 60 4.03 7.53 22.59
C GLU A 60 3.39 6.85 23.81
N ASP A 61 2.30 6.09 23.61
CA ASP A 61 1.61 5.32 24.64
C ASP A 61 2.26 3.94 24.89
N GLY A 62 3.31 3.60 24.14
CA GLY A 62 4.05 2.34 24.25
C GLY A 62 3.43 1.17 23.49
N GLN A 63 2.36 1.38 22.72
CA GLN A 63 1.75 0.35 21.88
C GLN A 63 2.59 0.05 20.64
N LYS A 64 2.66 -1.22 20.26
CA LYS A 64 3.45 -1.65 19.11
C LYS A 64 2.76 -1.31 17.79
N VAL A 65 3.29 -0.31 17.08
CA VAL A 65 2.78 0.14 15.78
C VAL A 65 3.28 -0.74 14.64
N ALA A 66 4.59 -0.99 14.60
CA ALA A 66 5.23 -1.66 13.46
C ALA A 66 6.51 -2.39 13.85
N THR A 67 6.93 -3.32 12.97
CA THR A 67 8.24 -3.95 13.02
C THR A 67 8.99 -3.66 11.72
N ARG A 68 10.25 -3.25 11.82
CA ARG A 68 11.17 -3.16 10.70
C ARG A 68 11.69 -4.55 10.34
N SER A 69 11.69 -4.82 9.05
CA SER A 69 12.29 -6.01 8.45
C SER A 69 13.17 -5.62 7.28
N SER A 70 14.21 -6.40 7.02
CA SER A 70 15.05 -6.31 5.83
C SER A 70 14.75 -7.50 4.93
N LYS A 71 14.42 -7.27 3.66
CA LYS A 71 14.51 -8.34 2.64
C LYS A 71 15.97 -8.47 2.18
N PRO A 72 16.39 -9.64 1.67
CA PRO A 72 17.67 -9.76 0.96
C PRO A 72 17.71 -8.69 -0.14
N GLY A 73 18.71 -7.82 -0.13
CA GLY A 73 18.76 -6.62 -0.99
C GLY A 73 18.60 -5.27 -0.28
N GLY A 74 18.50 -5.25 1.05
CA GLY A 74 18.93 -4.10 1.88
C GLY A 74 17.93 -2.96 2.09
N ARG A 75 16.80 -2.90 1.37
CA ARG A 75 15.77 -1.89 1.63
C ARG A 75 14.94 -2.25 2.87
N PRO A 76 14.98 -1.46 3.96
CA PRO A 76 14.15 -1.70 5.13
C PRO A 76 12.69 -1.44 4.77
N TYR A 77 11.79 -2.31 5.24
CA TYR A 77 10.35 -2.13 5.12
C TYR A 77 9.67 -2.30 6.48
N LEU A 78 8.49 -1.73 6.60
CA LEU A 78 7.67 -1.79 7.81
C LEU A 78 6.53 -2.78 7.64
N THR A 79 6.39 -3.67 8.61
CA THR A 79 5.22 -4.51 8.78
C THR A 79 4.40 -3.94 9.94
N LEU A 80 3.17 -3.49 9.64
CA LEU A 80 2.26 -2.95 10.64
C LEU A 80 1.72 -4.07 11.55
N THR A 81 1.53 -3.74 12.82
CA THR A 81 0.80 -4.62 13.76
C THR A 81 -0.67 -4.66 13.37
N ARG A 82 -1.27 -5.85 13.36
CA ARG A 82 -2.68 -6.04 12.95
C ARG A 82 -3.69 -5.42 13.94
N ASN A 83 -3.33 -5.35 15.22
CA ASN A 83 -4.21 -4.93 16.32
C ASN A 83 -3.77 -3.58 16.89
N TYR A 84 -3.27 -2.68 16.06
CA TYR A 84 -2.92 -1.33 16.50
C TYR A 84 -4.19 -0.47 16.56
N GLU A 85 -4.52 0.03 17.76
CA GLU A 85 -5.66 0.92 17.99
C GLU A 85 -5.13 2.30 18.40
N PRO A 86 -5.14 3.30 17.49
CA PRO A 86 -4.64 4.61 17.81
C PRO A 86 -5.56 5.32 18.80
N ALA A 87 -4.99 5.99 19.81
CA ALA A 87 -5.74 6.82 20.74
C ALA A 87 -6.48 7.99 20.05
N VAL A 88 -5.95 8.45 18.90
CA VAL A 88 -6.55 9.49 18.07
C VAL A 88 -6.66 8.98 16.63
N ALA A 89 -7.89 8.88 16.12
CA ALA A 89 -8.13 8.56 14.72
C ALA A 89 -7.78 9.75 13.81
N LEU A 90 -7.05 9.49 12.73
CA LEU A 90 -6.92 10.47 11.66
C LEU A 90 -8.30 10.65 10.99
N PRO A 91 -8.72 11.89 10.68
CA PRO A 91 -9.95 12.11 9.94
C PRO A 91 -9.86 11.37 8.60
N ALA A 92 -10.97 10.75 8.19
CA ALA A 92 -11.05 10.09 6.89
C ALA A 92 -10.68 11.12 5.80
N ALA A 93 -9.76 10.74 4.92
CA ALA A 93 -9.40 11.59 3.79
C ALA A 93 -10.66 11.78 2.92
N ALA A 94 -11.08 13.04 2.76
CA ALA A 94 -12.18 13.45 1.90
C ALA A 94 -11.82 13.32 0.41
#